data_AF-A0A8T7JH25-F1
#
_entry.id   AF-A0A8T7JH25-F1
#
_cell.length_a   1.000
_cell.length_b   1.000
_cell.length_c   1.000
_cell.angle_alpha   90.00
_cell.angle_beta   90.00
_cell.angle_gamma   90.00
#
_symmetry.space_group_name_H-M   'P 1'
#
loop_
_entity.id
_entity.type
_entity.pdbx_description
1 polymer ?
#
loop_
_entity_poly.entity_id
_entity_poly.type
_entity_poly.pdbx_seq_one_letter_code
_entity_poly.pdbx_strand_id
1 'polypeptide(L)' 'MNNNNNDEHIHKLEREIWLFEQWLQSMEGQPGETQERIRHAYKECITSRKLELARLQSHQSSPLQSDVSKAGY' A
#
# COMPACT_ATOMS: atom_id res chain seq x y z
N MET A 1 -14.42 -15.60 4.72
CA MET A 1 -13.67 -15.47 3.45
C MET A 1 -13.08 -14.07 3.17
N ASN A 2 -13.30 -13.02 3.98
CA ASN A 2 -12.94 -11.64 3.58
C ASN A 2 -11.48 -11.21 3.86
N ASN A 3 -10.79 -11.77 4.86
CA ASN A 3 -9.42 -11.35 5.21
C ASN A 3 -8.36 -11.77 4.18
N ASN A 4 -8.48 -12.98 3.61
CA ASN A 4 -7.45 -13.53 2.73
C ASN A 4 -7.24 -12.69 1.46
N ASN A 5 -8.30 -12.09 0.92
CA ASN A 5 -8.23 -11.24 -0.26
C ASN A 5 -7.55 -9.89 0.03
N ASN A 6 -7.71 -9.37 1.25
CA ASN A 6 -7.05 -8.12 1.67
C ASN A 6 -5.56 -8.35 1.92
N ASP A 7 -5.17 -9.50 2.49
CA ASP A 7 -3.76 -9.84 2.72
C ASP A 7 -3.00 -10.03 1.39
N GLU A 8 -3.59 -10.73 0.41
CA GLU A 8 -3.01 -10.84 -0.93
C GLU A 8 -2.86 -9.47 -1.61
N HIS A 9 -3.86 -8.59 -1.46
CA HIS A 9 -3.81 -7.25 -2.03
C HIS A 9 -2.74 -6.38 -1.35
N ILE A 10 -2.62 -6.45 -0.02
CA ILE A 10 -1.55 -5.78 0.74
C ILE A 10 -0.18 -6.22 0.25
N HIS A 11 0.09 -7.52 0.16
CA HIS A 11 1.37 -8.03 -0.31
C HIS A 11 1.68 -7.63 -1.76
N LYS A 12 0.66 -7.55 -2.60
CA LYS A 12 0.81 -7.04 -3.97
C LYS A 12 1.21 -5.56 -3.96
N LEU A 13 0.55 -4.73 -3.17
CA LEU A 13 0.86 -3.30 -3.07
C LEU A 13 2.28 -3.08 -2.52
N GLU A 14 2.69 -3.82 -1.49
CA GLU A 14 4.05 -3.77 -0.94
C GLU A 14 5.10 -4.11 -2.00
N ARG A 15 4.87 -5.17 -2.79
CA ARG A 15 5.76 -5.57 -3.88
C ARG A 15 5.84 -4.51 -4.98
N GLU A 16 4.70 -3.93 -5.38
CA GLU A 16 4.67 -2.86 -6.38
C GLU A 16 5.43 -1.62 -5.89
N ILE A 17 5.20 -1.19 -4.65
CA ILE A 17 5.92 -0.05 -4.03
C ILE A 17 7.43 -0.31 -4.07
N TRP A 18 7.86 -1.48 -3.60
CA TRP A 18 9.27 -1.85 -3.59
C TRP A 18 9.89 -1.80 -4.99
N LEU A 19 9.19 -2.32 -6.01
CA LEU A 19 9.67 -2.32 -7.39
C LEU A 19 9.86 -0.90 -7.94
N PHE A 20 8.88 0.00 -7.72
CA PHE A 20 9.01 1.39 -8.14
C PHE A 20 10.13 2.13 -7.39
N GLU A 21 10.34 1.82 -6.11
CA GLU A 21 11.46 2.38 -5.33
C GLU A 21 12.82 1.90 -5.88
N GLN A 22 12.94 0.62 -6.26
CA GLN A 22 14.14 0.10 -6.93
C GLN A 22 14.38 0.75 -8.30
N TRP A 23 13.33 0.99 -9.07
CA TRP A 23 13.45 1.69 -10.36
C TRP A 23 13.80 3.17 -10.19
N LEU A 24 13.34 3.84 -9.13
CA LEU A 24 13.78 5.19 -8.82
C LEU A 24 15.26 5.25 -8.46
N GLN A 25 15.73 4.30 -7.63
CA GLN A 25 17.14 4.20 -7.23
C GLN A 25 18.05 3.95 -8.43
N SER A 26 17.66 3.09 -9.38
CA SER A 26 18.46 2.82 -10.58
C SER A 26 18.58 4.02 -11.53
N MET A 27 17.72 5.03 -11.38
CA MET A 27 17.72 6.27 -12.15
C MET A 27 18.48 7.42 -11.49
N GLU A 28 19.05 7.23 -10.30
CA GLU A 28 19.89 8.24 -9.67
C GLU A 28 21.10 8.58 -10.56
N GLY A 29 21.40 9.88 -10.67
CA GLY A 29 22.51 10.36 -11.51
C GLY A 29 22.24 10.36 -13.02
N GLN A 30 21.04 9.99 -13.49
CA GLN A 30 20.66 10.10 -14.90
C GLN A 30 19.87 11.40 -15.16
N PRO A 31 20.52 12.47 -15.66
CA PRO A 31 19.82 13.70 -16.03
C PRO A 31 19.05 13.53 -17.35
N GLY A 32 18.02 14.35 -17.56
CA GLY A 32 17.25 14.38 -18.80
C GLY A 32 15.75 14.50 -18.56
N GLU A 33 15.06 15.23 -19.45
CA GLU A 33 13.62 15.50 -19.35
C GLU A 33 12.79 14.20 -19.32
N THR A 34 13.13 13.23 -20.18
CA THR A 34 12.47 11.92 -20.19
C THR A 34 12.63 11.20 -18.85
N GLN A 35 13.83 11.20 -18.29
CA GLN A 35 14.13 10.60 -16.99
C GLN A 35 13.40 11.32 -15.86
N GLU A 36 13.24 12.65 -15.93
CA GLU A 36 12.42 13.42 -14.97
C GLU A 36 10.96 13.01 -15.03
N ARG A 37 10.39 12.88 -16.23
CA ARG A 37 9.01 12.43 -16.43
C ARG A 37 8.79 11.01 -15.90
N ILE A 38 9.73 10.11 -16.13
CA ILE A 38 9.67 8.74 -15.60
C ILE A 38 9.78 8.75 -14.06
N ARG A 39 10.71 9.53 -13.48
CA ARG A 39 10.80 9.69 -12.03
C ARG A 39 9.50 10.22 -11.42
N HIS A 40 8.86 11.18 -12.07
CA HIS A 40 7.57 11.71 -11.65
C HIS A 40 6.50 10.61 -11.63
N ALA A 41 6.37 9.87 -12.74
CA ALA A 41 5.40 8.79 -12.85
C ALA A 41 5.61 7.70 -11.77
N TYR A 42 6.85 7.31 -11.48
CA TYR A 42 7.13 6.37 -10.39
C TYR A 42 6.76 6.92 -9.01
N LYS A 43 7.05 8.20 -8.73
CA LYS A 43 6.65 8.85 -7.47
C LYS A 43 5.13 8.91 -7.31
N GLU A 44 4.40 9.23 -8.37
CA GLU A 44 2.93 9.21 -8.37
C GLU A 44 2.38 7.80 -8.13
N CYS A 45 2.94 6.80 -8.81
CA CYS A 45 2.57 5.40 -8.60
C CYS A 45 2.80 4.98 -7.15
N ILE A 46 3.99 5.23 -6.58
CA ILE A 46 4.30 4.92 -5.18
C ILE A 46 3.32 5.58 -4.23
N THR A 47 3.03 6.87 -4.44
CA THR A 47 2.11 7.64 -3.59
C THR A 47 0.71 7.02 -3.62
N SER A 48 0.19 6.69 -4.81
CA SER A 48 -1.11 6.05 -4.98
C SER A 48 -1.17 4.68 -4.29
N ARG A 49 -0.15 3.83 -4.44
CA ARG A 49 -0.11 2.52 -3.75
C ARG A 49 -0.01 2.66 -2.24
N LYS A 50 0.80 3.59 -1.72
CA LYS A 50 0.94 3.84 -0.28
C LYS A 50 -0.38 4.30 0.33
N LEU A 51 -1.16 5.13 -0.38
CA LEU A 51 -2.49 5.55 0.06
C LEU A 51 -3.46 4.37 0.15
N GLU A 52 -3.51 3.53 -0.87
CA GLU A 52 -4.37 2.34 -0.88
C GLU A 52 -3.95 1.31 0.19
N LEU A 53 -2.66 1.11 0.36
CA LEU A 53 -2.11 0.25 1.41
C LEU A 53 -2.53 0.74 2.80
N ALA A 54 -2.39 2.05 3.07
CA ALA A 54 -2.83 2.66 4.31
C ALA A 54 -4.34 2.49 4.53
N ARG A 55 -5.14 2.63 3.47
CA ARG A 55 -6.59 2.38 3.51
C ARG A 55 -6.90 0.93 3.89
N LEU A 56 -6.25 -0.06 3.28
CA LEU A 56 -6.50 -1.47 3.59
C LEU A 56 -6.05 -1.82 5.02
N GLN A 57 -4.89 -1.32 5.46
CA GLN A 57 -4.37 -1.53 6.82
C GLN A 57 -5.26 -0.89 7.89
N SER A 58 -5.86 0.28 7.61
CA SER A 58 -6.81 0.91 8.54
C SER A 58 -8.12 0.12 8.70
N HIS A 59 -8.52 -0.64 7.67
CA HIS A 59 -9.71 -1.50 7.74
C HIS A 59 -9.43 -2.83 8.43
N GLN A 60 -8.18 -3.32 8.43
CA GLN A 60 -7.77 -4.53 9.16
C GLN A 60 -7.59 -4.30 10.67
N SER A 61 -7.28 -3.06 11.07
CA SER A 61 -7.03 -2.68 12.48
C SER A 61 -8.29 -2.30 13.27
N SER A 62 -9.50 -2.59 12.76
CA SER A 62 -10.74 -2.53 13.54
C SER A 62 -11.17 -3.92 14.06
N PRO A 63 -10.69 -4.37 15.24
CA PRO A 63 -11.42 -5.33 16.04
C PRO A 63 -12.32 -4.60 17.05
N LEU A 64 -13.50 -5.19 17.30
CA LEU A 64 -14.46 -4.91 18.39
C LEU A 64 -15.58 -3.92 18.06
N GLN A 65 -16.61 -4.43 17.38
CA GLN A 65 -17.97 -4.08 17.77
C GLN A 65 -18.43 -5.14 18.78
N SER A 66 -18.63 -4.66 20.00
CA SER A 66 -19.06 -5.36 21.20
C SER A 66 -20.45 -5.98 21.05
N ASP A 67 -20.57 -7.30 21.25
CA ASP A 67 -21.80 -7.88 21.78
C ASP A 67 -21.63 -8.12 23.28
N VAL A 68 -21.90 -7.04 24.03
CA VAL A 68 -22.27 -7.13 25.43
C VAL A 68 -23.73 -7.55 25.49
N SER A 69 -23.99 -8.83 25.70
CA SER A 69 -25.23 -9.42 26.23
C SER A 69 -24.99 -10.93 26.39
N LYS A 70 -25.08 -11.57 27.57
CA LYS A 70 -26.08 -11.43 28.63
C LYS A 70 -25.54 -12.08 29.90
N ALA A 71 -25.80 -11.45 31.05
CA ALA A 71 -25.63 -11.98 32.41
C ALA A 71 -26.13 -13.44 32.52
N GLY A 72 -25.52 -14.34 33.29
CA GLY A 72 -25.11 -14.19 34.68
C GLY A 72 -26.25 -14.69 35.58
N TYR A 73 -26.11 -15.94 36.03
CA TYR A 73 -26.92 -16.75 36.97
C TYR A 73 -28.35 -17.14 36.56
#